data_AF-A0A7X6YFF5-F1
#
_entry.id   AF-A0A7X6YFF5-F1
#
_cell.length_a   1.000
_cell.length_b   1.000
_cell.length_c   1.000
_cell.angle_alpha   90.00
_cell.angle_beta   90.00
_cell.angle_gamma   90.00
#
_symmetry.space_group_name_H-M   'P 1'
#
loop_
_entity.id
_entity.type
_entity.pdbx_description
1 polymer ?
#
loop_
_entity_poly.entity_id
_entity_poly.type
_entity_poly.pdbx_seq_one_letter_code
_entity_poly.pdbx_strand_id
1 'polypeptide(L)' 'AIALYNRIWDMAIRAAIREGGVINEHHGVGLKLGRIMRDLYGPAFGVLESIKKTLDPNNIMNPGKMGFPGKGI' A
#
# COMPACT_ATOMS: atom_id res chain seq x y z
N ALA A 1 17.14 11.69 -10.53
CA ALA A 1 16.03 12.39 -9.85
C ALA A 1 15.03 11.44 -9.17
N ILE A 2 14.35 10.54 -9.90
CA ILE A 2 13.27 9.69 -9.36
C ILE A 2 13.69 8.83 -8.16
N ALA A 3 14.88 8.22 -8.19
CA ALA A 3 15.37 7.40 -7.09
C ALA A 3 15.50 8.18 -5.77
N LEU A 4 16.05 9.40 -5.83
CA LEU A 4 16.15 10.28 -4.65
C LEU A 4 14.76 10.68 -4.14
N TYR A 5 13.86 11.06 -5.04
CA TYR A 5 12.48 11.39 -4.71
C TYR A 5 11.77 10.25 -3.98
N ASN A 6 11.90 9.00 -4.46
CA ASN A 6 11.33 7.84 -3.79
C ASN A 6 11.96 7.59 -2.41
N ARG A 7 13.28 7.74 -2.28
CA ARG A 7 13.94 7.61 -0.96
C ARG A 7 13.43 8.63 0.05
N ILE A 8 13.23 9.88 -0.36
CA ILE A 8 12.66 10.93 0.51
C ILE A 8 11.26 10.54 0.99
N TRP A 9 10.40 10.08 0.07
CA TRP A 9 9.07 9.57 0.41
C TRP A 9 9.12 8.41 1.39
N ASP A 10 10.01 7.46 1.19
CA ASP A 10 10.14 6.27 2.04
C ASP A 10 10.56 6.64 3.44
N MET A 11 11.55 7.52 3.57
CA MET A 11 12.04 8.01 4.85
C MET A 11 10.95 8.75 5.62
N ALA A 12 10.26 9.69 4.97
CA ALA A 12 9.23 10.50 5.60
C ALA A 12 8.03 9.65 6.06
N ILE A 13 7.50 8.79 5.19
CA ILE A 13 6.33 7.98 5.53
C ILE A 13 6.67 6.94 6.59
N ARG A 14 7.81 6.23 6.48
CA ARG A 14 8.21 5.25 7.50
C ARG A 14 8.50 5.93 8.85
N ALA A 15 8.97 7.18 8.86
CA ALA A 15 9.07 7.95 10.09
C ALA A 15 7.69 8.24 10.70
N ALA A 16 6.73 8.71 9.90
CA ALA A 16 5.36 8.93 10.36
C ALA A 16 4.72 7.65 10.94
N ILE A 17 4.88 6.49 10.27
CA ILE A 17 4.35 5.20 10.76
C ILE A 17 4.94 4.84 12.13
N ARG A 18 6.26 5.04 12.34
CA ARG A 18 6.90 4.74 13.63
C ARG A 18 6.32 5.57 14.79
N GLU A 19 5.89 6.80 14.51
CA GLU A 19 5.26 7.69 15.48
C GLU A 19 3.72 7.51 15.56
N GLY A 20 3.16 6.45 14.97
CA GLY A 20 1.72 6.15 15.01
C GLY A 20 0.87 6.91 13.98
N GLY A 21 1.50 7.57 13.01
CA GLY A 21 0.82 8.27 11.92
C GLY A 21 0.25 7.33 10.85
N VAL A 22 -0.69 7.87 10.07
CA VAL A 22 -1.29 7.17 8.91
C VAL A 22 -0.65 7.64 7.59
N ILE A 23 -0.55 6.74 6.61
CA ILE A 23 0.09 7.05 5.32
C ILE A 23 -0.78 7.92 4.40
N ASN A 24 -2.07 8.02 4.71
CA ASN A 24 -3.05 8.80 3.96
C ASN A 24 -4.22 9.18 4.88
N GLU A 25 -4.75 10.38 4.68
CA GLU A 25 -6.01 10.82 5.27
C GLU A 25 -7.10 10.86 4.18
N HIS A 26 -6.98 11.73 3.15
CA HIS A 26 -8.00 11.87 2.09
C HIS A 26 -7.55 11.66 0.63
N HIS A 27 -6.26 11.78 0.30
CA HIS A 27 -5.78 11.74 -1.10
C HIS A 27 -5.87 10.36 -1.77
N GLY A 28 -5.85 9.30 -0.96
CA GLY A 28 -5.77 7.92 -1.41
C GLY A 28 -4.33 7.41 -1.53
N VAL A 29 -4.21 6.08 -1.51
CA VAL A 29 -2.92 5.37 -1.48
C VAL A 29 -2.40 5.08 -2.90
N GLY A 30 -3.30 4.62 -3.78
CA GLY A 30 -2.99 4.30 -5.18
C GLY A 30 -1.84 3.28 -5.32
N LEU A 31 -1.02 3.47 -6.36
CA LEU A 31 0.20 2.67 -6.59
C LEU A 31 1.40 3.21 -5.79
N LYS A 32 1.46 4.54 -5.62
CA LYS A 32 2.62 5.23 -5.04
C LYS A 32 2.87 4.79 -3.59
N LEU A 33 1.82 4.78 -2.78
CA LEU A 33 1.88 4.41 -1.37
C LEU A 33 1.49 2.95 -1.12
N GLY A 34 0.94 2.26 -2.12
CA GLY A 34 0.51 0.85 -2.00
C GLY A 34 1.63 -0.07 -1.51
N ARG A 35 2.85 0.15 -2.00
CA ARG A 35 4.07 -0.57 -1.56
C ARG A 35 4.44 -0.36 -0.07
N ILE A 36 3.83 0.59 0.63
CA ILE A 36 4.07 0.91 2.05
C ILE A 36 2.89 0.41 2.93
N MET A 37 1.79 -0.08 2.34
CA MET A 37 0.63 -0.55 3.11
C MET A 37 0.95 -1.71 4.04
N ARG A 38 1.86 -2.62 3.64
CA ARG A 38 2.36 -3.68 4.54
C ARG A 38 3.17 -3.12 5.70
N ASP A 39 3.90 -2.02 5.53
CA ASP A 39 4.60 -1.39 6.65
C ASP A 39 3.60 -0.78 7.66
N LEU A 40 2.52 -0.16 7.18
CA LEU A 40 1.49 0.44 8.04
C LEU A 40 0.69 -0.60 8.82
N TYR A 41 0.18 -1.64 8.13
CA TYR A 41 -0.73 -2.60 8.73
C TYR A 41 -0.03 -3.85 9.28
N GLY A 42 1.24 -4.08 8.91
CA GLY A 42 2.00 -5.25 9.34
C GLY A 42 1.23 -6.56 9.07
N PRO A 43 1.15 -7.46 10.07
CA PRO A 43 0.39 -8.72 9.95
C PRO A 43 -1.09 -8.53 9.61
N ALA A 44 -1.71 -7.41 9.98
CA ALA A 44 -3.13 -7.16 9.72
C ALA A 44 -3.43 -6.93 8.23
N PHE A 45 -2.41 -6.66 7.39
CA PHE A 45 -2.61 -6.50 5.95
C PHE A 45 -3.23 -7.76 5.31
N GLY A 46 -2.96 -8.95 5.84
CA GLY A 46 -3.55 -10.21 5.36
C GLY A 46 -5.09 -10.24 5.43
N VAL A 47 -5.70 -9.48 6.34
CA VAL A 47 -7.16 -9.32 6.40
C VAL A 47 -7.66 -8.58 5.16
N LEU A 48 -6.99 -7.50 4.77
CA LEU A 48 -7.33 -6.74 3.56
C LEU A 48 -7.15 -7.60 2.29
N GLU A 49 -6.10 -8.41 2.24
CA GLU A 49 -5.87 -9.36 1.14
C GLU A 49 -6.99 -10.40 1.06
N SER A 50 -7.43 -10.93 2.20
CA SER A 50 -8.52 -11.91 2.26
C SER A 50 -9.85 -11.32 1.79
N ILE A 51 -10.17 -10.08 2.21
CA ILE A 51 -11.34 -9.34 1.73
C ILE A 51 -11.25 -9.15 0.21
N LYS A 52 -10.11 -8.65 -0.29
CA LYS A 52 -9.89 -8.42 -1.72
C LYS A 52 -10.08 -9.70 -2.54
N LYS A 53 -9.49 -10.81 -2.11
CA LYS A 53 -9.61 -12.12 -2.80
C LYS A 53 -11.04 -12.65 -2.80
N THR A 54 -11.78 -12.42 -1.72
CA THR A 54 -13.17 -12.85 -1.60
C THR A 54 -14.08 -12.06 -2.55
N LEU A 55 -13.87 -10.75 -2.65
CA LEU A 55 -14.69 -9.86 -3.49
C LEU A 55 -14.25 -9.85 -4.96
N ASP A 56 -12.98 -10.09 -5.24
CA ASP A 56 -12.40 -10.04 -6.58
C ASP A 56 -11.47 -11.23 -6.86
N PRO A 57 -12.03 -12.45 -6.94
CA PRO A 57 -11.24 -13.67 -7.12
C PRO A 57 -10.46 -13.69 -8.45
N ASN A 58 -10.92 -12.95 -9.46
CA ASN A 58 -10.28 -12.86 -10.78
C ASN A 58 -9.33 -11.65 -10.91
N ASN A 59 -9.14 -10.89 -9.83
CA ASN A 59 -8.30 -9.70 -9.78
C ASN A 59 -8.53 -8.72 -10.95
N ILE A 60 -9.79 -8.34 -11.21
CA ILE A 60 -10.15 -7.40 -12.28
C ILE A 60 -10.29 -5.95 -11.79
N MET A 61 -10.57 -5.75 -10.51
CA MET A 61 -10.80 -4.43 -9.91
C MET A 61 -9.49 -3.77 -9.49
N ASN A 62 -8.94 -2.94 -10.38
CA ASN A 62 -7.73 -2.13 -10.17
C ASN A 62 -6.50 -2.92 -9.62
N PRO A 63 -5.95 -3.87 -10.41
CA PRO A 63 -4.81 -4.70 -10.00
C PRO A 63 -3.61 -3.85 -9.55
N GLY A 64 -2.91 -4.28 -8.50
CA GLY A 64 -1.71 -3.62 -8.00
C GLY A 64 -1.93 -2.40 -7.09
N LYS A 65 -3.12 -1.78 -7.10
CA LYS A 65 -3.41 -0.64 -6.20
C LYS A 65 -3.49 -1.10 -4.74
N MET A 66 -3.26 -0.17 -3.81
CA MET A 66 -3.33 -0.42 -2.35
C MET A 66 -2.32 -1.47 -1.84
N GLY A 67 -1.35 -1.89 -2.66
CA GLY A 67 -0.40 -2.93 -2.29
C GLY A 67 -0.90 -4.36 -2.51
N PHE A 68 -2.04 -4.54 -3.19
CA PHE A 68 -2.53 -5.84 -3.60
C PHE A 68 -1.76 -6.42 -4.81
N PRO A 69 -1.92 -7.72 -5.11
CA PRO A 69 -1.30 -8.33 -6.29
C PRO A 69 -1.66 -7.61 -7.61
N GLY A 70 -0.67 -7.52 -8.49
CA GLY A 70 -0.84 -7.03 -9.86
C GLY A 70 -1.52 -8.07 -10.76
N LYS A 71 -1.75 -7.72 -12.03
CA LYS A 71 -2.24 -8.68 -13.03
C LYS A 71 -1.16 -9.75 -13.30
N GLY A 72 -1.55 -11.02 -13.30
CA GLY A 72 -0.67 -12.13 -13.65
C GLY A 72 0.34 -12.55 -12.57
N ILE A 73 0.13 -12.09 -11.32
CA ILE A 73 0.88 -12.51 -10.13
C ILE A 73 -0.05 -13.30 -9.22
#